data_AF-A0A2P8VZL8-F1
#
_entry.id   AF-A0A2P8VZL8-F1
#
_cell.length_a   1.000
_cell.length_b   1.000
_cell.length_c   1.000
_cell.angle_alpha   90.00
_cell.angle_beta   90.00
_cell.angle_gamma   90.00
#
_symmetry.space_group_name_H-M   'P 1'
#
loop_
_entity.id
_entity.type
_entity.pdbx_description
1 polymer ?
#
loop_
_entity_poly.entity_id
_entity_poly.type
_entity_poly.pdbx_seq_one_letter_code
_entity_poly.pdbx_strand_id
1 'polypeptide(L)'
;MTTFKQGDKVTWRAGQGTATGTIQKRVTAPTEVDGQTVAASSDDPRYLVKNDHTDKVTGHKPETLSAIEGNDKPAAQQSNLAAEHSDKIREFEAAVNMTAHAIADWLETDESKSVGQKDDSGHIKGRESGKHIVEILNKNKADYTEDDIERIKKVVSYVHRHTAQRPNGDVTETRWRYSLMNWGHDPLKD
;
A
#
# COMPACT_ATOMS: atom_id res chain seq x y z
N MET A 1 1.95 30.12 -6.14
CA MET A 1 2.10 28.89 -6.95
C MET A 1 2.70 27.82 -6.06
N THR A 2 2.16 26.61 -6.07
CA THR A 2 2.72 25.49 -5.30
C THR A 2 4.08 25.12 -5.88
N THR A 3 5.11 25.09 -5.04
CA THR A 3 6.46 24.66 -5.42
C THR A 3 6.76 23.32 -4.79
N PHE A 4 7.22 22.37 -5.60
CA PHE A 4 7.62 21.04 -5.15
C PHE A 4 9.14 20.92 -5.08
N LYS A 5 9.60 20.04 -4.20
CA LYS A 5 10.99 19.63 -4.05
C LYS A 5 11.20 18.27 -4.70
N GLN A 6 12.45 17.98 -5.08
CA GLN A 6 12.83 16.64 -5.47
C GLN A 6 12.53 15.65 -4.34
N GLY A 7 11.88 14.54 -4.65
CA GLY A 7 11.41 13.55 -3.70
C GLY A 7 9.93 13.68 -3.31
N ASP A 8 9.29 14.84 -3.53
CA ASP A 8 7.88 15.02 -3.20
C ASP A 8 7.01 14.02 -3.97
N LYS A 9 6.04 13.42 -3.29
CA LYS A 9 5.00 12.62 -3.93
C LYS A 9 3.92 13.52 -4.49
N VAL A 10 3.48 13.23 -5.71
CA VAL A 10 2.46 14.02 -6.41
C VAL A 10 1.47 13.13 -7.15
N THR A 11 0.27 13.66 -7.34
CA THR A 11 -0.80 13.06 -8.15
C THR A 11 -1.19 14.00 -9.28
N TRP A 12 -1.59 13.43 -10.42
CA TRP A 12 -2.13 14.17 -11.56
C TRP A 12 -3.20 13.35 -12.30
N ARG A 13 -3.95 14.00 -13.18
CA ARG A 13 -4.96 13.35 -14.03
C ARG A 13 -4.29 12.61 -15.19
N ALA A 14 -4.63 11.34 -15.37
CA ALA A 14 -4.13 10.49 -16.44
C ALA A 14 -5.29 9.73 -17.12
N GLY A 15 -5.71 10.17 -18.30
CA GLY A 15 -6.84 9.57 -19.03
C GLY A 15 -8.14 9.62 -18.21
N GLN A 16 -8.76 8.46 -17.99
CA GLN A 16 -9.97 8.33 -17.15
C GLN A 16 -9.68 8.26 -15.64
N GLY A 17 -8.40 8.26 -15.22
CA GLY A 17 -8.01 8.07 -13.82
C GLY A 17 -7.02 9.12 -13.29
N THR A 18 -6.39 8.77 -12.18
CA THR A 18 -5.30 9.53 -11.55
C THR A 18 -4.04 8.67 -11.54
N ALA A 19 -2.88 9.29 -11.76
CA ALA A 19 -1.58 8.66 -11.62
C ALA A 19 -0.80 9.31 -10.48
N THR A 20 0.11 8.54 -9.88
CA THR A 20 1.01 8.99 -8.81
C THR A 20 2.45 8.90 -9.27
N GLY A 21 3.31 9.69 -8.63
CA GLY A 21 4.71 9.72 -8.96
C GLY A 21 5.52 10.56 -8.00
N THR A 22 6.81 10.64 -8.28
CA THR A 22 7.80 11.31 -7.44
C THR A 22 8.48 12.42 -8.25
N ILE A 23 8.57 13.62 -7.68
CA ILE A 23 9.29 14.73 -8.30
C ILE A 23 10.77 14.39 -8.40
N GLN A 24 11.31 14.44 -9.61
CA GLN A 24 12.74 14.25 -9.87
C GLN A 24 13.47 15.59 -9.89
N LYS A 25 12.96 16.56 -10.64
CA LYS A 25 13.54 17.91 -10.69
C LYS A 25 12.58 18.93 -11.29
N ARG A 26 12.77 20.19 -10.95
CA ARG A 26 12.19 21.33 -11.67
C ARG A 26 13.12 21.73 -12.82
N VAL A 27 12.56 21.97 -14.00
CA VAL A 27 13.29 22.42 -15.20
C VAL A 27 12.69 23.71 -15.72
N THR A 28 13.55 24.63 -16.16
CA THR A 28 13.21 25.96 -16.71
C THR A 28 13.81 26.17 -18.10
N ALA A 29 14.23 25.10 -18.75
CA ALA A 29 14.76 25.10 -20.11
C ALA A 29 14.41 23.76 -20.79
N PRO A 30 14.38 23.70 -22.13
CA PRO A 30 14.15 22.45 -22.86
C PRO A 30 15.07 21.35 -22.35
N THR A 31 14.49 20.22 -21.94
CA THR A 31 15.23 19.12 -21.31
C THR A 31 14.86 17.81 -21.96
N GLU A 32 15.86 17.03 -22.39
CA GLU A 32 15.68 15.66 -22.88
C GLU A 32 15.50 14.68 -21.72
N VAL A 33 14.48 13.82 -21.83
CA VAL A 33 14.12 12.80 -20.84
C VAL A 33 13.59 11.58 -21.57
N ASP A 34 14.20 10.41 -21.36
CA ASP A 34 13.79 9.15 -22.01
C ASP A 34 13.62 9.24 -23.54
N GLY A 35 14.45 10.07 -24.20
CA GLY A 35 14.39 10.31 -25.65
C GLY A 35 13.27 11.25 -26.10
N GLN A 36 12.59 11.95 -25.17
CA GLN A 36 11.58 12.96 -25.44
C GLN A 36 11.99 14.33 -24.88
N THR A 37 11.80 15.38 -25.68
CA THR A 37 12.03 16.76 -25.27
C THR A 37 10.85 17.30 -24.44
N VAL A 38 11.12 17.67 -23.19
CA VAL A 38 10.18 18.44 -22.36
C VAL A 38 10.36 19.93 -22.64
N ALA A 39 9.34 20.57 -23.22
CA ALA A 39 9.32 22.00 -23.51
C ALA A 39 9.08 22.83 -22.23
N ALA A 40 10.15 23.12 -21.50
CA ALA A 40 10.13 24.01 -20.34
C ALA A 40 10.86 25.32 -20.64
N SER A 41 10.45 26.40 -19.96
CA SER A 41 11.12 27.70 -20.00
C SER A 41 11.10 28.35 -18.61
N SER A 42 11.78 29.49 -18.46
CA SER A 42 11.73 30.27 -17.22
C SER A 42 10.31 30.73 -16.88
N ASP A 43 9.51 31.06 -17.89
CA ASP A 43 8.13 31.54 -17.75
C ASP A 43 7.09 30.40 -17.70
N ASP A 44 7.41 29.22 -18.24
CA ASP A 44 6.58 28.00 -18.20
C ASP A 44 7.43 26.82 -17.67
N PRO A 45 7.79 26.83 -16.37
CA PRO A 45 8.60 25.78 -15.78
C PRO A 45 7.84 24.45 -15.76
N ARG A 46 8.57 23.34 -15.86
CA ARG A 46 8.00 21.99 -15.73
C ARG A 46 8.65 21.25 -14.56
N TYR A 47 7.92 20.34 -13.94
CA TYR A 47 8.47 19.33 -13.05
C TYR A 47 8.58 18.02 -13.81
N LEU A 48 9.75 17.40 -13.76
CA LEU A 48 9.92 16.02 -14.17
C LEU A 48 9.43 15.11 -13.04
N VAL A 49 8.51 14.22 -13.35
CA VAL A 49 7.88 13.32 -12.40
C VAL A 49 8.10 11.89 -12.87
N LYS A 50 8.67 11.04 -12.00
CA LYS A 50 8.77 9.61 -12.25
C LYS A 50 7.46 8.95 -11.84
N ASN A 51 6.77 8.32 -12.78
CA ASN A 51 5.52 7.62 -12.53
C ASN A 51 5.77 6.33 -11.72
N ASP A 52 5.01 6.14 -10.63
CA ASP A 52 5.24 5.02 -9.69
C ASP A 52 4.94 3.64 -10.30
N HIS A 53 4.11 3.56 -11.36
CA HIS A 53 3.67 2.29 -11.96
C HIS A 53 4.48 1.88 -13.20
N THR A 54 4.95 2.87 -13.96
CA THR A 54 5.58 2.63 -15.28
C THR A 54 7.06 3.00 -15.30
N ASP A 55 7.58 3.57 -14.22
CA ASP A 55 8.94 4.13 -14.08
C ASP A 55 9.30 5.24 -15.08
N LYS A 56 8.42 5.58 -16.03
CA LYS A 56 8.62 6.63 -17.02
C LYS A 56 8.69 8.01 -16.37
N VAL A 57 9.55 8.87 -16.90
CA VAL A 57 9.66 10.26 -16.45
C VAL A 57 8.99 11.20 -17.44
N THR A 58 8.01 11.97 -16.97
CA THR A 58 7.24 12.92 -17.78
C THR A 58 7.27 14.33 -17.21
N GLY A 59 7.15 15.33 -18.08
CA GLY A 59 7.14 16.74 -17.71
C GLY A 59 5.73 17.29 -17.45
N HIS A 60 5.48 17.84 -16.26
CA HIS A 60 4.18 18.37 -15.83
C HIS A 60 4.26 19.84 -15.45
N LYS A 61 3.17 20.59 -15.66
CA LYS A 61 3.08 21.97 -15.15
C LYS A 61 2.79 21.96 -13.64
N PRO A 62 3.28 22.95 -12.87
CA PRO A 62 3.01 23.03 -11.43
C PRO A 62 1.53 22.91 -11.07
N GLU A 63 0.64 23.56 -11.82
CA GLU A 63 -0.80 23.58 -11.56
C GLU A 63 -1.53 22.28 -11.90
N THR A 64 -0.88 21.36 -12.61
CA THR A 64 -1.44 20.03 -12.92
C THR A 64 -1.11 18.98 -11.88
N LEU A 65 -0.24 19.33 -10.93
CA LEU A 65 0.22 18.47 -9.86
C LEU A 65 -0.46 18.88 -8.55
N SER A 66 -0.96 17.89 -7.84
CA SER A 66 -1.30 18.04 -6.42
C SER A 66 -0.27 17.29 -5.61
N ALA A 67 0.20 17.88 -4.51
CA ALA A 67 0.98 17.14 -3.52
C ALA A 67 0.13 15.96 -3.06
N ILE A 68 0.67 14.75 -3.18
CA ILE A 68 0.29 13.69 -2.26
C ILE A 68 1.14 14.02 -1.06
N GLU A 69 0.53 14.51 0.02
CA GLU A 69 1.29 14.86 1.22
C GLU A 69 2.14 13.66 1.64
N GLY A 70 3.43 13.73 1.27
CA GLY A 70 4.46 12.93 1.89
C GLY A 70 4.45 13.36 3.35
N ASN A 71 4.27 12.38 4.21
CA ASN A 71 3.97 12.55 5.63
C ASN A 71 5.20 13.07 6.40
N ASP A 72 5.77 14.22 6.00
CA ASP A 72 6.64 15.08 6.81
C ASP A 72 5.80 15.79 7.90
N LYS A 73 4.92 15.03 8.56
CA LYS A 73 4.43 15.43 9.86
C LYS A 73 5.64 15.38 10.79
N PRO A 74 5.89 16.41 11.63
CA PRO A 74 7.00 16.38 12.59
C PRO A 74 6.99 15.05 13.35
N ALA A 75 8.17 14.47 13.62
CA ALA A 75 8.33 13.18 14.31
C ALA A 75 7.48 13.04 15.61
N ALA A 76 7.12 14.18 16.22
CA ALA A 76 6.20 14.25 17.34
C ALA A 76 4.78 13.68 17.05
N GLN A 77 4.25 13.80 15.83
CA GLN A 77 2.91 13.30 15.47
C GLN A 77 2.92 11.81 15.05
N GLN A 78 3.96 11.34 14.35
CA GLN A 78 4.13 9.91 14.02
C GLN A 78 4.36 9.06 15.28
N SER A 79 5.08 9.61 16.28
CA SER A 79 5.24 8.96 17.58
C SER A 79 3.91 8.69 18.32
N ASN A 80 2.81 9.33 17.88
CA ASN A 80 1.50 9.18 18.49
C ASN A 80 0.59 8.16 17.79
N LEU A 81 0.78 7.81 16.51
CA LEU A 81 -0.16 6.92 15.80
C LEU A 81 -0.22 5.51 16.41
N ALA A 82 0.95 4.92 16.70
CA ALA A 82 1.00 3.62 17.34
C ALA A 82 0.47 3.64 18.78
N ALA A 83 0.62 4.76 19.48
CA ALA A 83 0.08 4.94 20.83
C ALA A 83 -1.46 5.12 20.79
N GLU A 84 -1.96 6.01 19.94
CA GLU A 84 -3.38 6.29 19.68
C GLU A 84 -4.15 5.04 19.23
N HIS A 85 -3.48 4.15 18.48
CA HIS A 85 -4.08 2.92 17.96
C HIS A 85 -3.54 1.65 18.61
N SER A 86 -2.94 1.77 19.79
CA SER A 86 -2.31 0.65 20.52
C SER A 86 -3.25 -0.54 20.74
N ASP A 87 -4.53 -0.31 21.03
CA ASP A 87 -5.54 -1.38 21.13
C ASP A 87 -5.67 -2.17 19.83
N LYS A 88 -5.71 -1.47 18.71
CA LYS A 88 -5.94 -2.08 17.40
C LYS A 88 -4.69 -2.78 16.86
N ILE A 89 -3.52 -2.25 17.20
CA ILE A 89 -2.24 -2.93 16.97
C ILE A 89 -2.16 -4.22 17.80
N ARG A 90 -2.53 -4.19 19.09
CA ARG A 90 -2.56 -5.41 19.92
C ARG A 90 -3.53 -6.45 19.38
N GLU A 91 -4.71 -6.03 18.94
CA GLU A 91 -5.67 -6.94 18.31
C GLU A 91 -5.13 -7.53 17.00
N PHE A 92 -4.40 -6.75 16.20
CA PHE A 92 -3.73 -7.26 15.00
C PHE A 92 -2.66 -8.29 15.33
N GLU A 93 -1.82 -8.02 16.33
CA GLU A 93 -0.80 -8.96 16.81
C GLU A 93 -1.41 -10.25 17.36
N ALA A 94 -2.61 -10.19 17.94
CA ALA A 94 -3.35 -11.37 18.37
C ALA A 94 -4.05 -12.11 17.20
N ALA A 95 -4.53 -11.37 16.20
CA ALA A 95 -5.25 -11.92 15.06
C ALA A 95 -4.31 -12.58 14.03
N VAL A 96 -3.12 -12.00 13.79
CA VAL A 96 -2.13 -12.51 12.84
C VAL A 96 -1.18 -13.45 13.56
N ASN A 97 -1.43 -14.75 13.48
CA ASN A 97 -0.62 -15.79 14.14
C ASN A 97 0.41 -16.47 13.20
N MET A 98 0.42 -16.11 11.91
CA MET A 98 1.44 -16.53 10.95
C MET A 98 2.61 -15.54 10.94
N THR A 99 3.83 -16.04 10.76
CA THR A 99 5.01 -15.17 10.61
C THR A 99 5.04 -14.54 9.23
N ALA A 100 5.75 -13.42 9.06
CA ALA A 100 5.91 -12.78 7.76
C ALA A 100 6.43 -13.75 6.68
N HIS A 101 7.41 -14.59 7.04
CA HIS A 101 7.93 -15.63 6.14
C HIS A 101 6.88 -16.69 5.80
N ALA A 102 6.13 -17.20 6.77
CA ALA A 102 5.10 -18.21 6.53
C ALA A 102 3.95 -17.66 5.66
N ILE A 103 3.58 -16.39 5.83
CA ILE A 103 2.58 -15.74 4.98
C ILE A 103 3.13 -15.59 3.56
N ALA A 104 4.37 -15.13 3.40
CA ALA A 104 4.99 -15.00 2.08
C ALA A 104 5.03 -16.34 1.34
N ASP A 105 5.47 -17.41 2.00
CA ASP A 105 5.50 -18.76 1.42
C ASP A 105 4.09 -19.27 1.07
N TRP A 106 3.13 -19.05 1.97
CA TRP A 106 1.74 -19.42 1.75
C TRP A 106 1.14 -18.74 0.51
N LEU A 107 1.43 -17.45 0.31
CA LEU A 107 0.87 -16.68 -0.80
C LEU A 107 1.31 -17.19 -2.19
N GLU A 108 2.41 -17.93 -2.27
CA GLU A 108 2.92 -18.53 -3.52
C GLU A 108 2.21 -19.83 -3.91
N THR A 109 1.45 -20.43 -2.99
CA THR A 109 0.72 -21.69 -3.22
C THR A 109 -0.48 -21.54 -4.15
N ASP A 110 -0.89 -22.65 -4.77
CA ASP A 110 -2.09 -22.66 -5.63
C ASP A 110 -3.38 -22.60 -4.80
N GLU A 111 -3.35 -23.14 -3.58
CA GLU A 111 -4.40 -23.03 -2.58
C GLU A 111 -4.70 -21.56 -2.27
N SER A 112 -3.66 -20.76 -1.98
CA SER A 112 -3.79 -19.32 -1.77
C SER A 112 -4.40 -18.60 -2.98
N LYS A 113 -3.96 -18.95 -4.21
CA LYS A 113 -4.47 -18.38 -5.48
C LYS A 113 -5.91 -18.79 -5.79
N SER A 114 -6.43 -19.85 -5.16
CA SER A 114 -7.76 -20.39 -5.47
C SER A 114 -8.91 -19.77 -4.67
N VAL A 115 -8.61 -18.99 -3.62
CA VAL A 115 -9.60 -18.50 -2.63
C VAL A 115 -9.62 -16.98 -2.47
N GLY A 116 -10.79 -16.43 -2.12
CA GLY A 116 -10.98 -15.00 -1.84
C GLY A 116 -11.84 -14.26 -2.87
N GLN A 117 -12.24 -13.05 -2.52
CA GLN A 117 -13.01 -12.18 -3.41
C GLN A 117 -12.09 -11.59 -4.48
N LYS A 118 -12.47 -11.73 -5.75
CA LYS A 118 -11.84 -11.04 -6.87
C LYS A 118 -12.43 -9.65 -7.05
N ASP A 119 -11.59 -8.68 -7.40
CA ASP A 119 -12.07 -7.41 -7.94
C ASP A 119 -12.34 -7.52 -9.46
N ASP A 120 -12.75 -6.40 -10.06
CA ASP A 120 -13.10 -6.32 -11.48
C ASP A 120 -11.91 -6.58 -12.42
N SER A 121 -10.68 -6.49 -11.90
CA SER A 121 -9.44 -6.81 -12.60
C SER A 121 -8.95 -8.24 -12.34
N GLY A 122 -9.69 -9.02 -11.56
CA GLY A 122 -9.37 -10.40 -11.23
C GLY A 122 -8.39 -10.57 -10.06
N HIS A 123 -7.96 -9.48 -9.40
CA HIS A 123 -7.06 -9.55 -8.25
C HIS A 123 -7.81 -10.04 -7.00
N ILE A 124 -7.18 -10.97 -6.28
CA ILE A 124 -7.74 -11.57 -5.07
C ILE A 124 -7.38 -10.68 -3.88
N LYS A 125 -8.40 -10.00 -3.31
CA LYS A 125 -8.21 -9.03 -2.22
C LYS A 125 -7.48 -9.60 -1.01
N GLY A 126 -7.74 -10.86 -0.68
CA GLY A 126 -7.07 -11.53 0.44
C GLY A 126 -5.56 -11.63 0.23
N ARG A 127 -5.09 -11.90 -1.00
CA ARG A 127 -3.64 -12.03 -1.28
C ARG A 127 -2.93 -10.70 -1.21
N GLU A 128 -3.56 -9.64 -1.73
CA GLU A 128 -3.03 -8.28 -1.57
C GLU A 128 -2.96 -7.88 -0.09
N SER A 129 -3.98 -8.23 0.70
CA SER A 129 -3.92 -8.05 2.15
C SER A 129 -2.76 -8.82 2.79
N GLY A 130 -2.53 -10.07 2.38
CA GLY A 130 -1.42 -10.89 2.85
C GLY A 130 -0.06 -10.23 2.59
N LYS A 131 0.17 -9.68 1.39
CA LYS A 131 1.40 -8.94 1.07
C LYS A 131 1.60 -7.74 1.99
N HIS A 132 0.54 -6.97 2.23
CA HIS A 132 0.60 -5.82 3.14
C HIS A 132 0.83 -6.23 4.61
N ILE A 133 0.32 -7.39 5.05
CA ILE A 133 0.63 -7.92 6.37
C ILE A 133 2.13 -8.21 6.48
N VAL A 134 2.75 -8.81 5.46
CA VAL A 134 4.19 -9.05 5.42
C VAL A 134 4.98 -7.74 5.51
N GLU A 135 4.56 -6.68 4.82
CA GLU A 135 5.17 -5.35 4.92
C GLU A 135 5.08 -4.80 6.36
N ILE A 136 3.91 -4.87 6.98
CA ILE A 136 3.65 -4.35 8.33
C ILE A 136 4.44 -5.12 9.40
N LEU A 137 4.52 -6.45 9.29
CA LEU A 137 5.27 -7.31 10.23
C LEU A 137 6.78 -7.06 10.18
N ASN A 138 7.31 -6.59 9.05
CA ASN A 138 8.73 -6.25 8.88
C ASN A 138 9.06 -4.78 9.23
N LYS A 139 8.07 -3.99 9.61
CA LYS A 139 8.21 -2.56 9.90
C LYS A 139 8.29 -2.32 11.41
N ASN A 140 9.04 -1.31 11.83
CA ASN A 140 8.98 -0.83 13.21
C ASN A 140 7.64 -0.10 13.44
N LYS A 141 6.97 -0.34 14.58
CA LYS A 141 5.71 0.32 14.95
C LYS A 141 5.81 1.84 14.93
N ALA A 142 6.98 2.40 15.24
CA ALA A 142 7.23 3.84 15.17
C ALA A 142 7.11 4.42 13.75
N ASP A 143 7.27 3.58 12.72
CA ASP A 143 7.22 3.97 11.32
C ASP A 143 5.84 3.67 10.69
N TYR A 144 4.84 3.27 11.49
CA TYR A 144 3.49 3.01 10.99
C TYR A 144 2.87 4.29 10.44
N THR A 145 2.36 4.20 9.22
CA THR A 145 1.60 5.27 8.57
C THR A 145 0.11 5.13 8.87
N GLU A 146 -0.70 6.15 8.54
CA GLU A 146 -2.15 6.03 8.65
C GLU A 146 -2.70 4.91 7.76
N ASP A 147 -2.13 4.71 6.57
CA ASP A 147 -2.47 3.60 5.68
C ASP A 147 -2.19 2.23 6.33
N ASP A 148 -1.07 2.10 7.06
CA ASP A 148 -0.75 0.88 7.82
C ASP A 148 -1.81 0.63 8.90
N ILE A 149 -2.21 1.67 9.63
CA ILE A 149 -3.26 1.58 10.65
C ILE A 149 -4.62 1.19 10.03
N GLU A 150 -4.98 1.75 8.88
CA GLU A 150 -6.21 1.36 8.19
C GLU A 150 -6.20 -0.10 7.75
N ARG A 151 -5.06 -0.57 7.23
CA ARG A 151 -4.86 -1.98 6.85
C ARG A 151 -4.98 -2.88 8.06
N ILE A 152 -4.34 -2.53 9.18
CA ILE A 152 -4.46 -3.22 10.48
C ILE A 152 -5.94 -3.36 10.88
N LYS A 153 -6.70 -2.26 10.88
CA LYS A 153 -8.14 -2.27 11.22
C LYS A 153 -8.94 -3.21 10.31
N LYS A 154 -8.65 -3.20 9.00
CA LYS A 154 -9.30 -4.07 8.01
C LYS A 154 -8.99 -5.54 8.26
N VAL A 155 -7.72 -5.87 8.55
CA VAL A 155 -7.28 -7.25 8.86
C VAL A 155 -7.97 -7.78 10.10
N VAL A 156 -7.92 -7.05 11.22
CA VAL A 156 -8.59 -7.43 12.48
C VAL A 156 -10.07 -7.71 12.24
N SER A 157 -10.76 -6.77 11.57
CA SER A 157 -12.19 -6.89 11.28
C SER A 157 -12.51 -8.11 10.42
N TYR A 158 -11.67 -8.41 9.43
CA TYR A 158 -11.85 -9.57 8.56
C TYR A 158 -11.65 -10.88 9.34
N VAL A 159 -10.52 -11.03 10.04
CA VAL A 159 -10.18 -12.24 10.80
C VAL A 159 -11.26 -12.54 11.83
N HIS A 160 -11.66 -11.56 12.64
CA HIS A 160 -12.70 -11.77 13.68
C HIS A 160 -14.02 -12.24 13.08
N ARG A 161 -14.49 -11.57 12.02
CA ARG A 161 -15.75 -11.94 11.36
C ARG A 161 -15.67 -13.32 10.72
N HIS A 162 -14.55 -13.63 10.06
CA HIS A 162 -14.44 -14.87 9.30
C HIS A 162 -14.17 -16.07 10.21
N THR A 163 -13.43 -15.90 11.31
CA THR A 163 -13.27 -16.92 12.34
C THR A 163 -14.60 -17.25 13.02
N ALA A 164 -15.46 -16.26 13.26
CA ALA A 164 -16.81 -16.49 13.79
C ALA A 164 -17.73 -17.28 12.84
N GLN A 165 -17.38 -17.37 11.55
CA GLN A 165 -18.08 -18.13 10.52
C GLN A 165 -17.49 -19.53 10.30
N ARG A 166 -16.77 -20.07 11.29
CA ARG A 166 -16.12 -21.38 11.20
C ARG A 166 -17.12 -22.47 10.76
N PRO A 167 -16.86 -23.20 9.66
CA PRO A 167 -17.70 -24.30 9.24
C PRO A 167 -17.59 -25.47 10.23
N ASN A 168 -18.65 -26.27 10.32
CA ASN A 168 -18.64 -27.49 11.09
C ASN A 168 -17.75 -28.57 10.43
N GLY A 169 -17.14 -29.42 11.24
CA GLY A 169 -16.33 -30.55 10.77
C GLY A 169 -14.85 -30.23 10.62
N ASP A 170 -14.15 -31.06 9.84
CA ASP A 170 -12.74 -30.87 9.54
C ASP A 170 -12.55 -29.65 8.62
N VAL A 171 -11.68 -28.73 9.06
CA VAL A 171 -11.40 -27.48 8.35
C VAL A 171 -10.02 -27.45 7.69
N THR A 172 -9.26 -28.55 7.78
CA THR A 172 -7.84 -28.63 7.40
C THR A 172 -7.60 -28.18 5.96
N GLU A 173 -8.41 -28.64 5.01
CA GLU A 173 -8.25 -28.32 3.58
C GLU A 173 -9.48 -27.59 3.03
N THR A 174 -9.86 -26.50 3.69
CA THR A 174 -11.08 -25.75 3.33
C THR A 174 -10.77 -24.37 2.77
N ARG A 175 -11.63 -23.92 1.84
CA ARG A 175 -11.57 -22.54 1.33
C ARG A 175 -11.65 -21.49 2.43
N TRP A 176 -12.35 -21.81 3.53
CA TRP A 176 -12.44 -20.96 4.72
C TRP A 176 -11.08 -20.78 5.40
N ARG A 177 -10.39 -21.88 5.71
CA ARG A 177 -9.04 -21.84 6.32
C ARG A 177 -8.07 -21.11 5.39
N TYR A 178 -8.04 -21.49 4.12
CA TYR A 178 -7.13 -20.89 3.14
C TYR A 178 -7.37 -19.38 2.97
N SER A 179 -8.63 -18.95 3.06
CA SER A 179 -8.96 -17.53 3.05
C SER A 179 -8.44 -16.82 4.30
N LEU A 180 -8.56 -17.40 5.49
CA LEU A 180 -7.97 -16.84 6.72
C LEU A 180 -6.44 -16.76 6.63
N MET A 181 -5.78 -17.76 6.03
CA MET A 181 -4.32 -17.78 5.86
C MET A 181 -3.83 -16.70 4.89
N ASN A 182 -4.63 -16.36 3.86
CA ASN A 182 -4.37 -15.18 3.02
C ASN A 182 -4.38 -13.86 3.83
N TRP A 183 -5.05 -13.85 4.98
CA TRP A 183 -5.10 -12.73 5.93
C TRP A 183 -4.19 -12.93 7.15
N GLY A 184 -3.21 -13.85 7.05
CA GLY A 184 -2.19 -14.07 8.09
C GLY A 184 -2.66 -14.82 9.33
N HIS A 185 -3.86 -15.39 9.30
CA HIS A 185 -4.41 -16.19 10.39
C HIS A 185 -4.55 -17.66 9.97
N ASP A 186 -3.83 -18.56 10.60
CA ASP A 186 -4.08 -20.00 10.49
C ASP A 186 -4.88 -20.48 11.71
N PRO A 187 -6.18 -20.82 11.56
CA PRO A 187 -7.03 -21.26 12.67
C PRO A 187 -6.69 -22.66 13.21
N LEU A 188 -5.69 -23.34 12.63
CA LEU A 188 -5.13 -24.60 13.13
C LEU A 188 -3.73 -24.43 13.73
N LYS A 189 -3.24 -23.19 13.84
CA LYS A 189 -1.98 -22.87 14.49
C LYS A 189 -2.22 -22.54 15.95
N ASP A 190 -1.49 -23.23 16.82
CA ASP A 190 -1.45 -23.00 18.27
C ASP A 190 -0.74 -21.68 18.64
#